data_AF-A0A3S0S127-F1
#
_entry.id   AF-A0A3S0S127-F1
#
_cell.length_a   1.000
_cell.length_b   1.000
_cell.length_c   1.000
_cell.angle_alpha   90.00
_cell.angle_beta   90.00
_cell.angle_gamma   90.00
#
_symmetry.space_group_name_H-M   'P 1'
#
loop_
_entity.id
_entity.type
_entity.pdbx_description
1 polymer ?
#
loop_
_entity_poly.entity_id
_entity_poly.type
_entity_poly.pdbx_seq_one_letter_code
_entity_poly.pdbx_strand_id
1 'polypeptide(L)'
;MLTALMAFAGINETKAQVPSIPRKTKKTQRTNRSSNVVWGTQYDWLSTRYVTYDDIRNMDRGQIRVLKNSIYARHGRYFKDAQLREYFNSLSWYSAIYDEIPAREFNKFESYNISFLHKYE
;
A
#
# COMPACT_ATOMS: atom_id res chain seq x y z
N MET A 1 -46.70 -1.64 -39.82
CA MET A 1 -45.75 -0.84 -39.02
C MET A 1 -44.97 -1.85 -38.17
N LEU A 2 -43.87 -2.45 -38.68
CA LEU A 2 -42.45 -2.03 -38.44
C LEU A 2 -42.23 -1.64 -36.96
N THR A 3 -41.43 -2.31 -36.13
CA THR A 3 -39.98 -2.65 -36.20
C THR A 3 -39.66 -3.75 -35.17
N ALA A 4 -38.97 -4.85 -35.53
CA ALA A 4 -37.51 -5.07 -35.43
C ALA A 4 -36.94 -5.32 -34.00
N LEU A 5 -36.66 -6.61 -33.73
CA LEU A 5 -35.38 -7.21 -33.31
C LEU A 5 -34.46 -6.45 -32.33
N MET A 6 -34.17 -7.04 -31.16
CA MET A 6 -32.80 -7.48 -30.82
C MET A 6 -32.79 -8.22 -29.47
N ALA A 7 -32.42 -9.50 -29.53
CA ALA A 7 -31.89 -10.22 -28.39
C ALA A 7 -30.47 -9.70 -28.09
N PHE A 8 -30.16 -9.45 -26.81
CA PHE A 8 -28.79 -9.36 -26.33
C PHE A 8 -28.52 -10.51 -25.37
N ALA A 9 -27.62 -11.37 -25.80
CA ALA A 9 -26.94 -12.39 -25.01
C ALA A 9 -25.68 -11.80 -24.39
N GLY A 10 -25.30 -12.32 -23.21
CA GLY A 10 -24.03 -12.03 -22.53
C GLY A 10 -24.03 -10.64 -21.87
N ILE A 11 -23.39 -10.40 -20.74
CA ILE A 11 -22.05 -10.86 -20.38
C ILE A 11 -22.03 -11.04 -18.86
N ASN A 12 -21.48 -12.18 -18.46
CA ASN A 12 -21.26 -12.59 -17.09
C ASN A 12 -20.36 -11.55 -16.41
N GLU A 13 -20.80 -10.98 -15.29
CA GLU A 13 -19.93 -10.19 -14.43
C GLU A 13 -18.86 -11.12 -13.84
N THR A 14 -17.74 -11.25 -14.55
CA THR A 14 -16.49 -11.71 -13.94
C THR A 14 -16.05 -10.64 -12.97
N LYS A 15 -16.57 -10.74 -11.74
CA LYS A 15 -16.07 -10.05 -10.56
C LYS A 15 -14.59 -10.38 -10.49
N ALA A 16 -13.74 -9.45 -10.91
CA ALA A 16 -12.30 -9.58 -10.79
C ALA A 16 -12.02 -9.91 -9.32
N GLN A 17 -11.51 -11.13 -9.09
CA GLN A 17 -11.09 -11.57 -7.78
C GLN A 17 -10.07 -10.57 -7.26
N VAL A 18 -10.43 -9.88 -6.19
CA VAL A 18 -9.48 -9.17 -5.34
C VAL A 18 -8.36 -10.17 -5.02
N PRO A 19 -7.08 -9.86 -5.28
CA PRO A 19 -6.00 -10.77 -4.95
C PRO A 19 -6.08 -11.07 -3.46
N SER A 20 -6.42 -12.32 -3.13
CA SER A 20 -6.50 -12.80 -1.78
C SER A 20 -5.09 -12.89 -1.21
N ILE A 21 -4.75 -11.91 -0.37
CA ILE A 21 -3.51 -11.91 0.41
C ILE A 21 -3.53 -13.18 1.31
N PRO A 22 -2.52 -14.08 1.23
CA PRO A 22 -2.51 -15.27 2.06
C PRO A 22 -2.29 -14.89 3.53
N ARG A 23 -3.34 -15.02 4.34
CA ARG A 23 -3.26 -14.95 5.81
C ARG A 23 -2.62 -16.25 6.33
N LYS A 24 -1.29 -16.30 6.41
CA LYS A 24 -0.59 -17.31 7.23
C LYS A 24 -0.41 -16.79 8.66
N THR A 25 -1.20 -17.35 9.56
CA THR A 25 -0.99 -17.25 11.01
C THR A 25 0.34 -17.88 11.40
N LYS A 26 1.31 -17.07 11.84
CA LYS A 26 2.37 -17.51 12.75
C LYS A 26 2.45 -16.52 13.92
N LYS A 27 2.27 -17.05 15.14
CA LYS A 27 2.57 -16.37 16.40
C LYS A 27 4.05 -15.97 16.40
N THR A 28 4.34 -14.68 16.30
CA THR A 28 5.67 -14.14 16.59
C THR A 28 5.60 -13.37 17.91
N GLN A 29 6.60 -13.64 18.76
CA GLN A 29 6.65 -13.28 20.17
C GLN A 29 6.55 -11.77 20.43
N ARG A 30 5.78 -11.43 21.46
CA ARG A 30 5.58 -10.08 21.99
C ARG A 30 6.89 -9.55 22.57
N THR A 31 7.46 -8.51 21.98
CA THR A 31 8.47 -7.69 22.66
C THR A 31 7.73 -6.56 23.39
N ASN A 32 7.83 -6.55 24.72
CA ASN A 32 7.33 -5.47 25.55
C ASN A 32 8.20 -4.22 25.33
N ARG A 33 7.73 -3.26 24.54
CA ARG A 33 8.19 -1.88 24.58
C ARG A 33 7.00 -1.00 24.93
N SER A 34 6.99 -0.52 26.17
CA SER A 34 6.11 0.55 26.59
C SER A 34 6.59 1.85 25.93
N SER A 35 5.75 2.46 25.10
CA SER A 35 5.93 3.83 24.63
C SER A 35 4.57 4.47 24.44
N ASN A 36 4.18 5.35 25.36
CA ASN A 36 3.09 6.30 25.19
C ASN A 36 3.50 7.38 24.19
N VAL A 37 3.59 7.00 22.92
CA VAL A 37 3.53 7.90 21.77
C VAL A 37 2.67 7.16 20.74
N VAL A 38 1.65 7.80 20.16
CA VAL A 38 0.84 7.18 19.10
C VAL A 38 1.67 7.22 17.80
N TRP A 39 2.76 6.45 17.78
CA TRP A 39 3.53 6.05 16.60
C TRP A 39 3.60 4.53 16.61
N GLY A 40 2.99 3.91 15.60
CA GLY A 40 3.01 2.46 15.48
C GLY A 40 2.15 1.95 14.34
N THR A 41 2.41 2.41 13.11
CA THR A 41 1.91 1.66 11.95
C THR A 41 2.84 0.46 11.69
N GLN A 42 2.34 -0.55 10.97
CA GLN A 42 3.16 -1.68 10.51
C GLN A 42 4.33 -1.26 9.58
N TYR A 43 4.41 0.01 9.19
CA TYR A 43 5.35 0.56 8.22
C TYR A 43 6.36 1.56 8.80
N ASP A 44 6.31 1.84 10.11
CA ASP A 44 7.14 2.88 10.75
C ASP A 44 8.65 2.65 10.60
N TRP A 45 9.05 1.38 10.53
CA TRP A 45 10.43 0.99 10.35
C TRP A 45 11.04 1.46 9.02
N LEU A 46 10.21 1.78 8.01
CA LEU A 46 10.66 2.32 6.72
C LEU A 46 11.30 3.71 6.85
N SER A 47 11.00 4.44 7.93
CA SER A 47 11.59 5.75 8.21
C SER A 47 12.83 5.67 9.09
N THR A 48 13.19 4.48 9.63
CA THR A 48 14.25 4.32 10.64
C THR A 48 15.38 3.39 10.23
N ARG A 49 15.21 2.54 9.21
CA ARG A 49 16.25 1.63 8.71
C ARG A 49 16.11 1.37 7.21
N TYR A 50 17.18 0.84 6.61
CA TYR A 50 17.14 0.38 5.23
C TYR A 50 16.33 -0.92 5.07
N VAL A 51 15.54 -0.99 4.01
CA VAL A 51 14.89 -2.22 3.52
C VAL A 51 15.95 -3.11 2.90
N THR A 52 15.92 -4.39 3.24
CA THR A 52 16.75 -5.42 2.62
C THR A 52 15.90 -6.34 1.74
N TYR A 53 16.56 -7.15 0.91
CA TYR A 53 15.85 -8.15 0.11
C TYR A 53 15.09 -9.16 0.99
N ASP A 54 15.64 -9.52 2.15
CA ASP A 54 14.99 -10.45 3.09
C ASP A 54 13.66 -9.93 3.63
N ASP A 55 13.50 -8.60 3.76
CA ASP A 55 12.24 -7.99 4.17
C ASP A 55 11.12 -8.21 3.15
N ILE A 56 11.47 -8.28 1.85
CA ILE A 56 10.49 -8.27 0.74
C ILE A 56 10.45 -9.57 -0.08
N ARG A 57 11.37 -10.51 0.13
CA ARG A 57 11.51 -11.73 -0.72
C ARG A 57 10.28 -12.64 -0.78
N ASN A 58 9.34 -12.51 0.16
CA ASN A 58 8.08 -13.26 0.19
C ASN A 58 6.86 -12.37 -0.11
N MET A 59 7.08 -11.15 -0.57
CA MET A 59 6.04 -10.21 -0.93
C MET A 59 5.78 -10.24 -2.43
N ASP A 60 4.52 -10.11 -2.83
CA ASP A 60 4.18 -9.83 -4.22
C ASP A 60 4.39 -8.35 -4.57
N ARG A 61 4.33 -8.03 -5.87
CA ARG A 61 4.48 -6.67 -6.38
C ARG A 61 3.46 -5.68 -5.80
N GLY A 62 2.22 -6.12 -5.56
CA GLY A 62 1.18 -5.30 -4.94
C GLY A 62 1.50 -4.94 -3.49
N GLN A 63 2.03 -5.89 -2.72
CA GLN A 63 2.50 -5.67 -1.36
C GLN A 63 3.71 -4.72 -1.32
N ILE A 64 4.67 -4.88 -2.23
CA ILE A 64 5.82 -3.97 -2.36
C ILE A 64 5.35 -2.56 -2.75
N ARG A 65 4.38 -2.46 -3.67
CA ARG A 65 3.76 -1.19 -4.06
C ARG A 65 3.10 -0.51 -2.86
N VAL A 66 2.32 -1.23 -2.05
CA VAL A 66 1.72 -0.67 -0.83
C VAL A 66 2.81 -0.25 0.16
N LEU A 67 3.86 -1.06 0.34
CA LEU A 67 4.97 -0.75 1.23
C LEU A 67 5.67 0.56 0.83
N LYS A 68 5.99 0.72 -0.46
CA LYS A 68 6.56 1.96 -1.00
C LYS A 68 5.62 3.15 -0.81
N ASN A 69 4.34 2.97 -1.14
CA ASN A 69 3.34 4.04 -1.02
C ASN A 69 3.03 4.42 0.43
N SER A 70 3.29 3.54 1.40
CA SER A 70 3.14 3.87 2.83
C SER A 70 4.09 4.98 3.28
N ILE A 71 5.29 5.07 2.69
CA ILE A 71 6.24 6.17 2.95
C ILE A 71 5.61 7.49 2.50
N TYR A 72 5.09 7.54 1.27
CA TYR A 72 4.39 8.73 0.76
C TYR A 72 3.13 9.06 1.55
N ALA A 73 2.38 8.04 2.01
CA ALA A 73 1.16 8.23 2.79
C ALA A 73 1.45 8.88 4.15
N ARG A 74 2.57 8.54 4.80
CA ARG A 74 3.01 9.19 6.05
C ARG A 74 3.29 10.69 5.88
N HIS A 75 3.70 11.10 4.69
CA HIS A 75 3.91 12.50 4.31
C HIS A 75 2.62 13.17 3.79
N GLY A 76 1.48 12.47 3.83
CA GLY A 76 0.19 13.01 3.44
C GLY A 76 -0.05 13.07 1.93
N ARG A 77 0.62 12.21 1.13
CA ARG A 77 0.39 12.17 -0.32
C ARG A 77 -1.02 11.73 -0.67
N TYR A 78 -1.70 12.47 -1.53
CA TYR A 78 -2.96 12.08 -2.16
C TYR A 78 -2.71 11.05 -3.29
N PHE A 79 -3.51 9.98 -3.30
CA PHE A 79 -3.39 8.91 -4.29
C PHE A 79 -4.45 9.04 -5.39
N LYS A 80 -4.01 9.18 -6.65
CA LYS A 80 -4.88 9.14 -7.84
C LYS A 80 -5.40 7.72 -8.13
N ASP A 81 -4.59 6.72 -7.86
CA ASP A 81 -4.97 5.30 -7.96
C ASP A 81 -6.08 4.96 -6.95
N ALA A 82 -7.18 4.38 -7.44
CA ALA A 82 -8.35 4.11 -6.63
C ALA A 82 -8.09 3.05 -5.56
N GLN A 83 -7.29 2.02 -5.84
CA GLN A 83 -7.01 0.94 -4.89
C GLN A 83 -6.12 1.42 -3.74
N LEU A 84 -5.08 2.21 -4.05
CA LEU A 84 -4.22 2.82 -3.03
C LEU A 84 -5.00 3.83 -2.19
N ARG A 85 -5.82 4.67 -2.82
CA ARG A 85 -6.64 5.65 -2.11
C ARG A 85 -7.61 4.97 -1.15
N GLU A 86 -8.35 3.97 -1.61
CA GLU A 86 -9.26 3.19 -0.77
C GLU A 86 -8.53 2.53 0.40
N TYR A 87 -7.39 1.89 0.12
CA TYR A 87 -6.57 1.25 1.14
C TYR A 87 -6.10 2.23 2.22
N PHE A 88 -5.47 3.34 1.83
CA PHE A 88 -4.93 4.30 2.80
C PHE A 88 -6.02 5.10 3.51
N ASN A 89 -7.13 5.44 2.85
CA ASN A 89 -8.28 6.07 3.50
C ASN A 89 -8.91 5.19 4.59
N SER A 90 -8.78 3.87 4.50
CA SER A 90 -9.24 2.96 5.56
C SER A 90 -8.37 2.98 6.82
N LEU A 91 -7.19 3.61 6.77
CA LEU A 91 -6.24 3.65 7.88
C LEU A 91 -6.43 4.93 8.69
N SER A 92 -6.68 4.78 9.99
CA SER A 92 -6.96 5.91 10.90
C SER A 92 -5.84 6.94 11.04
N TRP A 93 -4.62 6.59 10.64
CA TRP A 93 -3.44 7.45 10.71
C TRP A 93 -3.19 8.24 9.43
N TYR A 94 -3.84 7.89 8.32
CA TYR A 94 -3.60 8.54 7.03
C TYR A 94 -4.55 9.73 6.83
N SER A 95 -3.98 10.82 6.33
CA SER A 95 -4.72 11.98 5.86
C SER A 95 -4.06 12.50 4.60
N ALA A 96 -4.82 12.71 3.53
CA ALA A 96 -4.33 13.32 2.30
C ALA A 96 -4.21 14.84 2.48
N ILE A 97 -3.04 15.40 2.17
CA ILE A 97 -2.69 16.82 2.36
C ILE A 97 -2.10 17.42 1.07
N TYR A 98 -1.24 16.66 0.38
CA TYR A 98 -0.49 17.14 -0.78
C TYR A 98 -0.65 16.20 -1.97
N ASP A 99 -0.74 16.72 -3.19
CA ASP A 99 -0.74 15.88 -4.40
C ASP A 99 0.60 15.17 -4.63
N GLU A 100 1.69 15.86 -4.32
CA GLU A 100 3.05 15.38 -4.49
C GLU A 100 3.92 15.78 -3.30
N ILE A 101 4.87 14.91 -2.96
CA ILE A 101 5.80 15.12 -1.85
C ILE A 101 7.18 15.42 -2.45
N PRO A 102 7.76 16.61 -2.19
CA PRO A 102 9.07 16.94 -2.73
C PRO A 102 10.14 16.06 -2.09
N ALA A 103 11.17 15.71 -2.86
CA ALA A 103 12.19 14.73 -2.44
C ALA A 103 12.91 15.10 -1.13
N ARG A 104 13.01 16.40 -0.82
CA ARG A 104 13.63 16.93 0.41
C ARG A 104 12.90 16.56 1.71
N GLU A 105 11.62 16.21 1.63
CA GLU A 105 10.84 15.80 2.82
C GLU A 105 11.22 14.39 3.27
N PHE A 106 11.80 13.59 2.38
CA PHE A 106 12.23 12.25 2.71
C PHE A 106 13.56 12.27 3.42
N ASN A 107 13.63 11.53 4.53
CA ASN A 107 14.91 11.29 5.16
C ASN A 107 15.77 10.30 4.35
N LYS A 108 17.02 10.08 4.79
CA LYS A 108 17.97 9.18 4.09
C LYS A 108 17.47 7.74 3.93
N PHE A 109 16.73 7.21 4.92
CA PHE A 109 16.17 5.86 4.88
C PHE A 109 15.00 5.80 3.91
N GLU A 110 14.08 6.76 3.99
CA GLU A 110 12.91 6.83 3.11
C GLU A 110 13.33 6.96 1.65
N SER A 111 14.27 7.86 1.35
CA SER A 111 14.81 8.05 0.00
C SER A 111 15.43 6.77 -0.58
N TYR A 112 16.25 6.09 0.23
CA TYR A 112 16.82 4.79 -0.16
C TYR A 112 15.73 3.74 -0.35
N ASN A 113 14.79 3.62 0.59
CA ASN A 113 13.77 2.59 0.61
C ASN A 113 12.79 2.75 -0.56
N ILE A 114 12.39 3.98 -0.89
CA ILE A 114 11.60 4.28 -2.10
C ILE A 114 12.33 3.75 -3.34
N SER A 115 13.61 4.06 -3.47
CA SER A 115 14.43 3.68 -4.62
C SER A 115 14.67 2.17 -4.68
N PHE A 116 14.85 1.53 -3.52
CA PHE A 116 15.01 0.08 -3.39
C PHE A 116 13.72 -0.64 -3.77
N LEU A 117 12.59 -0.29 -3.15
CA LEU A 117 11.30 -0.94 -3.36
C LEU A 117 10.80 -0.78 -4.79
N HIS A 118 11.03 0.38 -5.43
CA HIS A 118 10.66 0.59 -6.82
C HIS A 118 11.32 -0.40 -7.80
N LYS A 119 12.51 -0.92 -7.48
CA LYS A 119 13.18 -1.93 -8.32
C LYS A 119 12.52 -3.31 -8.28
N TYR A 120 11.70 -3.59 -7.26
CA TYR A 120 11.09 -4.88 -7.02
C TYR A 120 9.56 -4.87 -7.16
N GLU A 121 8.95 -3.72 -7.44
CA GLU A 121 7.50 -3.58 -7.69
C GLU A 121 7.10 -3.89 -9.13
#